data_AF-A0A2V9X5D8-F1
#
_entry.id   AF-A0A2V9X5D8-F1
#
_cell.length_a   1.000
_cell.length_b   1.000
_cell.length_c   1.000
_cell.angle_alpha   90.00
_cell.angle_beta   90.00
_cell.angle_gamma   90.00
#
_symmetry.space_group_name_H-M   'P 1'
#
loop_
_entity.id
_entity.type
_entity.pdbx_description
1 polymer ?
#
loop_
_entity_poly.entity_id
_entity_poly.type
_entity_poly.pdbx_seq_one_letter_code
_entity_poly.pdbx_strand_id
1 'polypeptide(L)'
;MKDRWFRTSLVVATFLAFTVAAVPGAFARKGCSNASLKGSYGLLFNGTILGGPFAGPITIVGIAKFDGAGNWTRTETANVNGQPLPSETITGTYSINGDCTGSTSDDQGHSSFLVLVNNGKEVLSEGTDKGAVATITLKKRSSEGNGD
;
A
#
# COMPACT_ATOMS: atom_id res chain seq x y z
N MET A 1 -85.14 -38.26 -0.54
CA MET A 1 -84.42 -37.01 -0.88
C MET A 1 -83.00 -37.21 -0.36
N LYS A 2 -81.99 -37.08 -1.22
CA LYS A 2 -80.67 -37.74 -1.11
C LYS A 2 -79.67 -36.99 -0.24
N ASP A 3 -79.06 -37.71 0.69
CA ASP A 3 -77.87 -37.32 1.46
C ASP A 3 -76.61 -37.74 0.67
N ARG A 4 -75.69 -36.80 0.40
CA ARG A 4 -74.33 -37.03 -0.14
C ARG A 4 -73.43 -35.85 0.30
N TRP A 5 -72.53 -36.02 1.26
CA TRP A 5 -71.14 -36.47 1.10
C TRP A 5 -70.33 -35.60 0.11
N PHE A 6 -69.39 -34.77 0.59
CA PHE A 6 -67.99 -34.66 0.12
C PHE A 6 -67.24 -33.38 0.60
N ARG A 7 -66.03 -33.60 1.16
CA ARG A 7 -64.76 -32.85 0.97
C ARG A 7 -64.41 -31.59 1.78
N THR A 8 -63.60 -31.82 2.82
CA THR A 8 -62.27 -31.21 3.13
C THR A 8 -61.79 -29.97 2.34
N SER A 9 -61.39 -28.91 3.07
CA SER A 9 -60.28 -27.94 2.81
C SER A 9 -60.51 -26.67 3.64
N LEU A 10 -59.56 -25.93 4.22
CA LEU A 10 -58.09 -25.93 4.24
C LEU A 10 -57.69 -25.07 5.47
N VAL A 11 -56.75 -25.53 6.28
CA VAL A 11 -56.09 -24.70 7.31
C VAL A 11 -55.18 -23.70 6.60
N VAL A 12 -55.32 -22.40 6.86
CA VAL A 12 -54.29 -21.41 6.48
C VAL A 12 -53.98 -20.56 7.70
N ALA A 13 -53.04 -21.03 8.51
CA ALA A 13 -52.38 -20.25 9.55
C ALA A 13 -51.28 -19.42 8.88
N THR A 14 -51.51 -18.12 8.70
CA THR A 14 -50.51 -17.18 8.21
C THR A 14 -49.54 -16.81 9.34
N PHE A 15 -48.45 -17.57 9.44
CA PHE A 15 -47.27 -17.16 10.20
C PHE A 15 -46.59 -16.00 9.47
N LEU A 16 -46.60 -14.80 10.06
CA LEU A 16 -45.77 -13.67 9.62
C LEU A 16 -44.30 -14.02 9.93
N ALA A 17 -43.57 -14.50 8.92
CA ALA A 17 -42.13 -14.68 9.01
C ALA A 17 -41.44 -13.31 8.94
N PHE A 18 -40.92 -12.83 10.07
CA PHE A 18 -39.97 -11.73 10.10
C PHE A 18 -38.63 -12.25 9.53
N THR A 19 -38.39 -12.05 8.24
CA THR A 19 -37.08 -12.31 7.64
C THR A 19 -36.11 -11.24 8.12
N VAL A 20 -35.24 -11.59 9.07
CA VAL A 20 -34.05 -10.80 9.35
C VAL A 20 -33.15 -10.89 8.11
N ALA A 21 -33.15 -9.85 7.30
CA ALA A 21 -32.17 -9.71 6.24
C ALA A 21 -30.79 -9.57 6.90
N ALA A 22 -29.97 -10.62 6.81
CA ALA A 22 -28.56 -10.52 7.16
C ALA A 22 -27.93 -9.49 6.22
N VAL A 23 -27.60 -8.31 6.73
CA VAL A 23 -26.79 -7.33 6.01
C VAL A 23 -25.43 -8.00 5.75
N PRO A 24 -25.01 -8.19 4.49
CA PRO A 24 -23.69 -8.72 4.20
C PRO A 24 -22.66 -7.86 4.91
N GLY A 25 -21.82 -8.49 5.72
CA GLY A 25 -20.91 -7.82 6.65
C GLY A 25 -20.19 -6.66 5.98
N ALA A 26 -20.30 -5.48 6.59
CA ALA A 26 -19.30 -4.44 6.41
C ALA A 26 -17.95 -5.11 6.69
N PHE A 27 -17.14 -5.35 5.66
CA PHE A 27 -15.73 -5.66 5.86
C PHE A 27 -15.19 -4.47 6.63
N ALA A 28 -14.99 -4.62 7.94
CA ALA A 28 -14.18 -3.69 8.69
C ALA A 28 -12.86 -3.60 7.93
N ARG A 29 -12.59 -2.47 7.28
CA ARG A 29 -11.33 -2.25 6.59
C ARG A 29 -10.28 -2.41 7.69
N LYS A 30 -9.58 -3.55 7.74
CA LYS A 30 -8.44 -3.71 8.64
C LYS A 30 -7.54 -2.52 8.35
N GLY A 31 -7.29 -1.70 9.37
CA GLY A 31 -6.39 -0.55 9.24
C GLY A 31 -5.04 -1.00 8.71
N CYS A 32 -4.32 -0.07 8.08
CA CYS A 32 -2.95 -0.35 7.67
C CYS A 32 -2.04 -0.59 8.88
N SER A 33 -0.94 -1.30 8.65
CA SER A 33 0.14 -1.49 9.63
C SER A 33 1.44 -1.78 8.88
N ASN A 34 2.56 -1.98 9.58
CA ASN A 34 3.83 -2.34 8.91
C ASN A 34 3.66 -3.58 8.01
N ALA A 35 2.81 -4.54 8.40
CA ALA A 35 2.52 -5.73 7.60
C ALA A 35 1.86 -5.42 6.25
N SER A 36 1.24 -4.24 6.10
CA SER A 36 0.69 -3.76 4.83
C SER A 36 1.76 -3.37 3.82
N LEU A 37 2.97 -3.01 4.27
CA LEU A 37 4.12 -2.69 3.42
C LEU A 37 5.15 -3.81 3.49
N LYS A 38 4.99 -4.84 2.63
CA LYS A 38 5.89 -6.00 2.58
C LYS A 38 6.21 -6.44 1.16
N GLY A 39 7.45 -6.87 0.93
CA GLY A 39 7.95 -7.40 -0.34
C GLY A 39 8.81 -6.41 -1.11
N SER A 40 9.08 -6.73 -2.38
CA SER A 40 9.93 -5.92 -3.26
C SER A 40 9.11 -4.95 -4.12
N TYR A 41 9.60 -3.72 -4.23
CA TYR A 41 8.99 -2.64 -5.00
C TYR A 41 10.04 -2.03 -5.93
N GLY A 42 9.66 -1.73 -7.17
CA GLY A 42 10.43 -0.79 -7.98
C GLY A 42 10.23 0.61 -7.43
N LEU A 43 11.31 1.37 -7.33
CA LEU A 43 11.33 2.74 -6.82
C LEU A 43 11.71 3.69 -7.95
N LEU A 44 10.98 4.81 -8.04
CA LEU A 44 11.32 5.97 -8.85
C LEU A 44 11.30 7.22 -7.96
N PHE A 45 12.42 7.92 -7.91
CA PHE A 45 12.59 9.22 -7.27
C PHE A 45 12.78 10.29 -8.34
N ASN A 46 12.11 11.43 -8.19
CA ASN A 46 12.37 12.62 -8.98
C ASN A 46 12.40 13.83 -8.07
N GLY A 47 13.39 14.70 -8.25
CA GLY A 47 13.49 15.91 -7.45
C GLY A 47 14.52 16.91 -7.94
N THR A 48 14.79 17.89 -7.10
CA THR A 48 15.81 18.93 -7.32
C THR A 48 16.49 19.24 -5.99
N ILE A 49 17.83 19.26 -6.02
CA ILE A 49 18.67 19.73 -4.93
C ILE A 49 18.81 21.25 -5.09
N LEU A 50 18.41 22.01 -4.06
CA LEU A 50 18.28 23.47 -4.14
C LEU A 50 19.58 24.23 -3.85
N GLY A 51 20.61 23.58 -3.30
CA GLY A 51 21.85 24.25 -2.92
C GLY A 51 23.03 23.30 -2.74
N GLY A 52 24.21 23.89 -2.56
CA GLY A 52 25.48 23.16 -2.46
C GLY A 52 26.09 22.78 -3.82
N PRO A 53 27.23 22.09 -3.82
CA PRO A 53 28.00 21.78 -5.04
C PRO A 53 27.27 20.85 -6.02
N PHE A 54 26.22 20.16 -5.56
CA PHE A 54 25.42 19.23 -6.36
C PHE A 54 24.02 19.79 -6.68
N ALA A 55 23.82 21.10 -6.56
CA ALA A 55 22.54 21.73 -6.89
C ALA A 55 22.12 21.41 -8.34
N GLY A 56 20.85 21.04 -8.52
CA GLY A 56 20.31 20.64 -9.80
C GLY A 56 19.32 19.48 -9.72
N PRO A 57 18.80 19.04 -10.87
CA PRO A 57 17.86 17.93 -10.95
C PRO A 57 18.50 16.62 -10.48
N ILE A 58 17.69 15.75 -9.88
CA ILE A 58 18.10 14.41 -9.47
C ILE A 58 17.00 13.40 -9.82
N THR A 59 17.43 12.25 -10.31
CA THR A 59 16.58 11.08 -10.55
C THR A 59 17.22 9.84 -9.96
N ILE A 60 16.44 8.99 -9.31
CA ILE A 60 16.90 7.72 -8.74
C ILE A 60 15.95 6.61 -9.17
N VAL A 61 16.49 5.46 -9.55
CA VAL A 61 15.72 4.24 -9.81
C VAL A 61 16.36 3.09 -9.05
N GLY A 62 15.53 2.24 -8.46
CA GLY A 62 16.02 1.12 -7.68
C GLY A 62 14.96 0.10 -7.32
N ILE A 63 15.34 -0.81 -6.43
CA ILE A 63 14.46 -1.80 -5.83
C ILE A 63 14.52 -1.63 -4.32
N ALA A 64 13.37 -1.36 -3.70
CA ALA A 64 13.22 -1.35 -2.25
C ALA A 64 12.53 -2.64 -1.79
N LYS A 65 13.03 -3.24 -0.72
CA LYS A 65 12.48 -4.45 -0.10
C LYS A 65 12.08 -4.14 1.33
N PHE A 66 10.80 -4.31 1.62
CA PHE A 66 10.22 -4.12 2.96
C PHE A 66 9.94 -5.47 3.61
N ASP A 67 10.27 -5.58 4.90
CA ASP A 67 10.13 -6.81 5.67
C ASP A 67 8.71 -7.08 6.19
N GLY A 68 7.84 -6.07 6.22
CA GLY A 68 6.54 -6.08 6.90
C GLY A 68 6.58 -5.92 8.42
N ALA A 69 7.75 -5.65 9.00
CA ALA A 69 8.00 -5.50 10.44
C ALA A 69 8.57 -4.12 10.83
N GLY A 70 9.02 -3.32 9.86
CA GLY A 70 9.47 -1.94 10.07
C GLY A 70 10.87 -1.65 9.55
N ASN A 71 11.52 -2.58 8.83
CA ASN A 71 12.82 -2.37 8.20
C ASN A 71 12.73 -2.53 6.69
N TRP A 72 13.57 -1.77 5.98
CA TRP A 72 13.73 -1.91 4.55
C TRP A 72 15.20 -1.83 4.14
N THR A 73 15.47 -2.38 2.95
CA THR A 73 16.72 -2.18 2.22
C THR A 73 16.38 -1.76 0.79
N ARG A 74 17.16 -0.84 0.20
CA ARG A 74 17.03 -0.49 -1.22
C ARG A 74 18.38 -0.54 -1.89
N THR A 75 18.40 -1.05 -3.11
CA THR A 75 19.56 -0.95 -4.01
C THR A 75 19.14 -0.09 -5.19
N GLU A 76 19.92 0.94 -5.48
CA GLU A 76 19.54 1.98 -6.43
C GLU A 76 20.73 2.57 -7.19
N THR A 77 20.42 3.34 -8.23
CA THR A 77 21.36 4.19 -8.96
C THR A 77 20.75 5.58 -9.10
N ALA A 78 21.61 6.60 -9.05
CA ALA A 78 21.21 7.99 -9.15
C ALA A 78 21.88 8.68 -10.34
N ASN A 79 21.22 9.70 -10.88
CA ASN A 79 21.82 10.68 -11.77
C ASN A 79 21.54 12.07 -11.18
N VAL A 80 22.60 12.81 -10.90
CA VAL A 80 22.55 14.14 -10.28
C VAL A 80 23.12 15.15 -11.27
N ASN A 81 22.28 16.08 -11.70
CA ASN A 81 22.66 17.14 -12.63
C ASN A 81 23.37 16.61 -13.89
N GLY A 82 22.91 15.49 -14.44
CA GLY A 82 23.49 14.83 -15.62
C GLY A 82 24.68 13.91 -15.33
N GLN A 83 25.11 13.79 -14.06
CA GLN A 83 26.21 12.92 -13.65
C GLN A 83 25.68 11.62 -13.01
N PRO A 84 25.86 10.45 -13.66
CA PRO A 84 25.49 9.18 -13.06
C PRO A 84 26.41 8.82 -11.89
N LEU A 85 25.83 8.30 -10.82
CA LEU A 85 26.53 7.81 -9.63
C LEU A 85 26.58 6.27 -9.63
N PRO A 86 27.57 5.66 -8.95
CA PRO A 86 27.62 4.22 -8.75
C PRO A 86 26.36 3.68 -8.05
N SER A 87 26.11 2.39 -8.19
CA SER A 87 25.04 1.75 -7.44
C SER A 87 25.38 1.69 -5.95
N GLU A 88 24.36 1.95 -5.12
CA GLU A 88 24.47 1.94 -3.68
C GLU A 88 23.37 1.07 -3.06
N THR A 89 23.64 0.52 -1.87
CA THR A 89 22.63 -0.14 -1.03
C THR A 89 22.48 0.61 0.28
N ILE A 90 21.24 0.98 0.57
CA ILE A 90 20.84 1.84 1.68
C ILE A 90 19.87 1.04 2.54
N THR A 91 19.94 1.21 3.86
CA THR A 91 18.99 0.60 4.80
C THR A 91 18.24 1.65 5.60
N GLY A 92 17.09 1.25 6.14
CA GLY A 92 16.31 2.16 6.94
C GLY A 92 15.13 1.49 7.63
N THR A 93 14.34 2.32 8.30
CA THR A 93 13.17 1.91 9.05
C THR A 93 11.93 2.67 8.59
N TYR A 94 10.76 2.10 8.85
CA TYR A 94 9.47 2.72 8.55
C TYR A 94 8.41 2.35 9.59
N SER A 95 7.40 3.22 9.70
CA SER A 95 6.21 2.97 10.50
C SER A 95 4.96 3.35 9.71
N ILE A 96 3.96 2.46 9.71
CA ILE A 96 2.68 2.64 9.04
C ILE A 96 1.57 2.75 10.08
N ASN A 97 0.80 3.83 9.98
CA ASN A 97 -0.36 4.10 10.79
C ASN A 97 -1.62 3.37 10.25
N GLY A 98 -2.64 3.28 11.10
CA GLY A 98 -3.92 2.64 10.78
C GLY A 98 -4.66 3.26 9.58
N ASP A 99 -4.39 4.52 9.28
CA ASP A 99 -4.94 5.29 8.17
C ASP A 99 -4.12 5.21 6.88
N CYS A 100 -3.12 4.32 6.83
CA CYS A 100 -2.23 4.09 5.70
C CYS A 100 -1.24 5.22 5.41
N THR A 101 -1.10 6.19 6.31
CA THR A 101 0.02 7.14 6.33
C THR A 101 1.21 6.54 7.07
N GLY A 102 2.38 7.13 6.89
CA GLY A 102 3.56 6.70 7.63
C GLY A 102 4.76 7.60 7.41
N SER A 103 5.87 7.18 7.98
CA SER A 103 7.15 7.83 7.81
C SER A 103 8.26 6.81 7.66
N THR A 104 9.36 7.23 7.05
CA THR A 104 10.58 6.42 6.88
C THR A 104 11.81 7.27 7.17
N SER A 105 12.86 6.62 7.64
CA SER A 105 14.19 7.20 7.81
C SER A 105 15.27 6.21 7.34
N ASP A 106 16.34 6.70 6.76
CA ASP A 106 17.47 5.87 6.31
C ASP A 106 18.76 6.09 7.11
N ASP A 107 19.74 5.23 6.86
CA ASP A 107 21.08 5.26 7.46
C ASP A 107 21.96 6.43 6.95
N GLN A 108 21.47 7.21 5.99
CA GLN A 108 22.09 8.46 5.51
C GLN A 108 21.48 9.72 6.17
N GLY A 109 20.46 9.54 7.02
CA GLY A 109 19.80 10.63 7.73
C GLY A 109 18.68 11.32 6.95
N HIS A 110 18.23 10.73 5.83
CA HIS A 110 17.07 11.21 5.08
C HIS A 110 15.78 10.75 5.73
N SER A 111 14.74 11.59 5.67
CA SER A 111 13.40 11.24 6.14
C SER A 111 12.33 11.55 5.09
N SER A 112 11.28 10.74 5.05
CA SER A 112 10.15 10.96 4.14
C SER A 112 8.82 10.66 4.81
N PHE A 113 7.77 11.37 4.39
CA PHE A 113 6.38 10.98 4.63
C PHE A 113 5.93 10.06 3.51
N LEU A 114 5.04 9.11 3.81
CA LEU A 114 4.52 8.18 2.83
C LEU A 114 3.03 7.89 3.03
N VAL A 115 2.38 7.52 1.93
CA VAL A 115 1.00 7.05 1.88
C VAL A 115 0.94 5.76 1.09
N LEU A 116 0.41 4.71 1.72
CA LEU A 116 0.09 3.45 1.05
C LEU A 116 -1.21 3.62 0.28
N VAL A 117 -1.15 3.34 -1.02
CA VAL A 117 -2.32 3.30 -1.89
C VAL A 117 -2.44 1.91 -2.53
N ASN A 118 -3.56 1.66 -3.20
CA ASN A 118 -3.82 0.40 -3.90
C ASN A 118 -3.55 -0.85 -3.02
N ASN A 119 -4.04 -0.84 -1.78
CA ASN A 119 -3.85 -1.91 -0.80
C ASN A 119 -2.36 -2.27 -0.55
N GLY A 120 -1.50 -1.25 -0.48
CA GLY A 120 -0.07 -1.42 -0.28
C GLY A 120 0.67 -1.93 -1.51
N LYS A 121 0.05 -1.91 -2.70
CA LYS A 121 0.74 -2.22 -3.96
C LYS A 121 1.47 -1.02 -4.55
N GLU A 122 1.17 0.17 -4.07
CA GLU A 122 1.85 1.40 -4.45
C GLU A 122 2.04 2.29 -3.22
N VAL A 123 3.16 2.99 -3.18
CA VAL A 123 3.50 3.94 -2.13
C VAL A 123 3.83 5.27 -2.79
N LEU A 124 3.13 6.32 -2.34
CA LEU A 124 3.46 7.70 -2.66
C LEU A 124 4.26 8.26 -1.49
N SER A 125 5.31 9.01 -1.76
CA SER A 125 6.18 9.54 -0.71
C SER A 125 6.80 10.86 -1.15
N GLU A 126 7.07 11.71 -0.17
CA GLU A 126 7.80 12.96 -0.33
C GLU A 126 8.95 13.06 0.66
N GLY A 127 10.11 13.49 0.15
CA GLY A 127 11.26 13.79 1.00
C GLY A 127 10.96 14.98 1.89
N THR A 128 11.33 14.88 3.17
CA THR A 128 11.13 15.95 4.18
C THR A 128 12.41 16.70 4.52
N ASP A 129 13.51 16.34 3.87
CA ASP A 129 14.81 16.94 4.10
C ASP A 129 14.85 18.40 3.63
N LYS A 130 15.56 19.24 4.40
CA LYS A 130 15.80 20.63 3.99
C LYS A 130 16.72 20.67 2.77
N GLY A 131 16.45 21.59 1.85
CA GLY A 131 17.33 21.85 0.70
C GLY A 131 17.09 20.94 -0.50
N ALA A 132 16.04 20.13 -0.48
CA ALA A 132 15.58 19.37 -1.65
C ALA A 132 14.05 19.46 -1.76
N VAL A 133 13.54 19.32 -2.99
CA VAL A 133 12.12 19.09 -3.26
C VAL A 133 12.04 17.83 -4.11
N ALA A 134 11.41 16.79 -3.60
CA ALA A 134 11.39 15.51 -4.27
C ALA A 134 10.15 14.67 -3.93
N THR A 135 9.79 13.82 -4.87
CA THR A 135 8.75 12.80 -4.72
C THR A 135 9.31 11.43 -5.04
N ILE A 136 8.75 10.42 -4.41
CA ILE A 136 9.12 9.02 -4.55
C ILE A 136 7.84 8.25 -4.83
N THR A 137 7.87 7.39 -5.83
CA THR A 137 6.80 6.43 -6.11
C THR A 137 7.37 5.03 -6.09
N LEU A 138 6.77 4.15 -5.29
CA LEU A 138 7.13 2.75 -5.25
C LEU A 138 5.99 1.91 -5.77
N LYS A 139 6.27 0.96 -6.65
CA LYS A 139 5.28 0.02 -7.21
C LYS A 139 5.69 -1.40 -6.93
N LYS A 140 4.78 -2.20 -6.36
CA LYS A 140 5.05 -3.58 -5.97
C LYS A 140 5.43 -4.38 -7.22
N ARG A 141 6.56 -5.07 -7.15
CA ARG A 141 6.93 -6.02 -8.20
C ARG A 141 5.98 -7.19 -8.11
N SER A 142 5.42 -7.62 -9.23
CA SER A 142 4.76 -8.92 -9.30
C SER A 142 5.76 -9.98 -8.83
N SER A 143 5.30 -10.95 -8.06
CA SER A 143 6.08 -12.17 -7.91
C SER A 143 6.34 -12.70 -9.31
N GLU A 144 7.60 -12.76 -9.71
CA GLU A 144 8.01 -13.48 -10.89
C GLU A 144 7.51 -14.91 -10.65
N GLY A 145 6.49 -15.32 -11.40
CA GLY A 145 5.96 -16.67 -11.29
C GLY A 145 7.14 -17.61 -11.53
N ASN A 146 7.39 -18.53 -10.61
CA ASN A 146 8.12 -19.74 -10.98
C ASN A 146 7.32 -20.34 -12.14
N GLY A 147 7.88 -20.24 -13.35
CA GLY A 147 7.40 -21.04 -14.46
C GLY A 147 7.65 -22.50 -14.10
N ASP A 148 6.57 -23.27 -14.08
CA ASP A 148 6.61 -24.74 -14.09
C ASP A 148 7.35 -25.25 -15.34
#